data_AF-A0A524HYW1-F1
#
_entry.id   AF-A0A524HYW1-F1
#
_cell.length_a   1.000
_cell.length_b   1.000
_cell.length_c   1.000
_cell.angle_alpha   90.00
_cell.angle_beta   90.00
_cell.angle_gamma   90.00
#
_symmetry.space_group_name_H-M   'P 1'
#
loop_
_entity.id
_entity.type
_entity.pdbx_description
1 polymer ?
#
loop_
_entity_poly.entity_id
_entity_poly.type
_entity_poly.pdbx_seq_one_letter_code
_entity_poly.pdbx_strand_id
1 'polypeptide(L)'
;MLSNGRKFDLVAFDMDGVLVDYLSSWTWVHDRFGVTNEESVISFMDGEIDDLEFMRRDIALWLRHRPGLRLPEVERELLRLPINPGIGKTVQALQEKGVRTVIISGGLDLIADKLAKEYGFDAQWSNGLAADPDGRLTGEGVLRVE
;
A
#
# COMPACT_ATOMS: atom_id res chain seq x y z
N MET A 1 3.25 -6.21 -36.83
CA MET A 1 2.42 -5.17 -36.17
C MET A 1 3.27 -3.93 -36.04
N LEU A 2 2.80 -2.80 -36.56
CA LEU A 2 3.55 -1.53 -36.56
C LEU A 2 3.72 -1.05 -35.12
N SER A 3 4.95 -0.79 -34.70
CA SER A 3 5.20 -0.13 -33.42
C SER A 3 4.55 1.25 -33.46
N ASN A 4 3.72 1.55 -32.48
CA ASN A 4 2.84 2.72 -32.41
C ASN A 4 3.63 4.04 -32.17
N GLY A 5 4.94 4.05 -32.45
CA GLY A 5 5.86 5.12 -32.07
C GLY A 5 6.05 5.29 -30.55
N ARG A 6 5.53 4.37 -29.71
CA ARG A 6 5.63 4.47 -28.25
C ARG A 6 7.07 4.22 -27.78
N LYS A 7 7.54 5.06 -26.86
CA LYS A 7 8.89 4.97 -26.26
C LYS A 7 8.97 3.98 -25.10
N PHE A 8 7.86 3.77 -24.40
CA PHE A 8 7.79 2.95 -23.20
C PHE A 8 6.63 1.97 -23.28
N ASP A 9 6.83 0.79 -22.72
CA ASP A 9 5.85 -0.30 -22.76
C ASP A 9 5.07 -0.46 -21.46
N LEU A 10 5.63 0.03 -20.35
CA LEU A 10 5.13 -0.07 -18.99
C LEU A 10 5.39 1.25 -18.26
N VAL A 11 4.44 1.67 -17.44
CA VAL A 11 4.63 2.71 -16.41
C VAL A 11 4.26 2.10 -15.07
N ALA A 12 5.19 2.17 -14.12
CA ALA A 12 4.94 1.83 -12.73
C ALA A 12 4.65 3.11 -11.93
N PHE A 13 3.63 3.05 -11.09
CA PHE A 13 3.25 4.11 -10.18
C PHE A 13 3.56 3.67 -8.76
N ASP A 14 4.21 4.54 -8.01
CA ASP A 14 4.12 4.48 -6.55
C ASP A 14 2.69 4.80 -6.10
N MET A 15 2.32 4.46 -4.87
CA MET A 15 0.99 4.63 -4.31
C MET A 15 0.95 5.69 -3.23
N ASP A 16 1.72 5.52 -2.15
CA ASP A 16 1.67 6.41 -0.99
C ASP A 16 2.27 7.78 -1.35
N GLY A 17 1.53 8.86 -1.09
CA GLY A 17 1.90 10.21 -1.53
C GLY A 17 1.79 10.47 -3.04
N VAL A 18 1.39 9.48 -3.85
CA VAL A 18 1.27 9.60 -5.32
C VAL A 18 -0.14 9.32 -5.80
N LEU A 19 -0.66 8.10 -5.65
CA LEU A 19 -2.05 7.76 -5.95
C LEU A 19 -2.95 8.07 -4.75
N VAL A 20 -2.43 7.87 -3.55
CA VAL A 20 -3.07 8.22 -2.28
C VAL A 20 -2.61 9.63 -1.89
N ASP A 21 -3.57 10.49 -1.52
CA ASP A 21 -3.30 11.86 -1.04
C ASP A 21 -3.03 11.85 0.49
N TYR A 22 -2.09 11.01 0.89
CA TYR A 22 -1.65 10.85 2.27
C TYR A 22 -0.20 10.41 2.30
N LEU A 23 0.50 10.69 3.40
CA LEU A 23 1.92 10.38 3.52
C LEU A 23 2.22 8.89 3.35
N SER A 24 1.41 8.03 3.98
CA SER A 24 1.57 6.59 3.95
C SER A 24 0.28 5.88 4.36
N SER A 25 -0.03 4.78 3.68
CA SER A 25 -1.13 3.90 4.04
C SER A 25 -0.96 3.26 5.43
N TRP A 26 0.28 3.03 5.86
CA TRP A 26 0.61 2.58 7.23
C TRP A 26 0.37 3.70 8.25
N THR A 27 0.90 4.90 7.98
CA THR A 27 0.69 6.08 8.84
C THR A 27 -0.79 6.45 8.96
N TRP A 28 -1.58 6.27 7.90
CA TRP A 28 -3.02 6.44 8.00
C TRP A 28 -3.65 5.54 9.06
N VAL A 29 -3.30 4.25 9.09
CA VAL A 29 -3.80 3.33 10.12
C VAL A 29 -3.33 3.76 11.51
N HIS A 30 -2.08 4.21 11.66
CA HIS A 30 -1.58 4.78 12.91
C HIS A 30 -2.45 5.94 13.40
N ASP A 31 -2.73 6.91 12.53
CA ASP A 31 -3.52 8.09 12.86
C ASP A 31 -4.97 7.74 13.21
N ARG A 32 -5.57 6.77 12.50
CA ARG A 32 -6.93 6.28 12.80
C ARG A 32 -6.99 5.54 14.14
N PHE A 33 -5.88 4.97 14.61
CA PHE A 33 -5.78 4.30 15.90
C PHE A 33 -5.17 5.20 16.99
N GLY A 34 -4.70 6.40 16.65
CA GLY A 34 -4.08 7.33 17.59
C GLY A 34 -2.79 6.78 18.21
N VAL A 35 -2.00 6.04 17.42
CA VAL A 35 -0.69 5.52 17.82
C VAL A 35 0.41 6.18 16.99
N THR A 36 1.65 6.16 17.47
CA THR A 36 2.83 6.68 16.76
C THR A 36 3.91 5.61 16.70
N ASN A 37 4.69 5.59 15.63
CA ASN A 37 5.79 4.63 15.40
C ASN A 37 7.17 5.32 15.31
N GLU A 38 7.33 6.50 15.91
CA GLU A 38 8.58 7.28 15.90
C GLU A 38 9.83 6.45 16.28
N GLU A 39 9.74 5.60 17.31
CA GLU A 39 10.86 4.73 17.71
C GLU A 39 11.24 3.73 16.61
N SER A 40 10.26 3.15 15.92
CA SER A 40 10.51 2.24 14.78
C SER A 40 11.18 2.99 13.64
N VAL A 41 10.73 4.21 13.34
CA VAL A 41 11.30 5.04 12.27
C VAL A 41 12.76 5.35 12.55
N ILE A 42 13.10 5.73 13.77
CA ILE A 42 14.48 6.01 14.17
C ILE A 42 15.34 4.74 14.00
N SER A 43 14.94 3.62 14.62
CA SER A 43 15.71 2.36 14.51
C SER A 43 15.88 1.89 13.05
N PHE A 44 14.87 2.09 12.19
CA PHE A 44 14.98 1.72 10.77
C PHE A 44 15.93 2.63 10.02
N MET A 45 15.86 3.95 10.24
CA MET A 45 16.77 4.92 9.63
C MET A 45 18.22 4.72 10.07
N ASP A 46 18.45 4.26 11.30
CA ASP A 46 19.76 3.91 11.83
C ASP A 46 20.25 2.52 11.37
N GLY A 47 19.42 1.78 10.62
CA GLY A 47 19.73 0.44 10.10
C GLY A 47 19.75 -0.65 11.16
N GLU A 48 19.15 -0.41 12.32
CA GLU A 48 19.07 -1.38 13.43
C GLU A 48 18.02 -2.47 13.19
N ILE A 49 17.01 -2.17 12.36
CA ILE A 49 15.92 -3.08 11.98
C ILE A 49 15.70 -3.09 10.48
N ASP A 50 15.26 -4.23 9.95
CA ASP A 50 14.86 -4.40 8.55
C ASP A 50 13.36 -4.10 8.34
N ASP A 51 12.91 -4.15 7.09
CA ASP A 51 11.52 -3.89 6.71
C ASP A 51 10.52 -4.84 7.41
N LEU A 52 10.88 -6.11 7.56
CA LEU A 52 10.02 -7.09 8.23
C LEU A 52 9.84 -6.75 9.71
N GLU A 53 10.92 -6.41 10.41
CA GLU A 53 10.85 -6.00 11.80
C GLU A 53 10.14 -4.65 11.96
N PHE A 54 10.33 -3.70 11.04
CA PHE A 54 9.56 -2.45 11.02
C PHE A 54 8.05 -2.73 10.92
N MET A 55 7.65 -3.57 9.96
CA MET A 55 6.25 -4.01 9.80
C MET A 55 5.71 -4.69 11.06
N ARG A 56 6.48 -5.61 11.68
CA ARG A 56 6.08 -6.27 12.93
C ARG A 56 5.81 -5.26 14.05
N ARG A 57 6.67 -4.25 14.19
CA ARG A 57 6.52 -3.21 15.21
C ARG A 57 5.26 -2.38 14.99
N ASP A 58 5.00 -1.96 13.75
CA ASP A 58 3.78 -1.23 13.39
C ASP A 58 2.51 -2.06 13.69
N ILE A 59 2.48 -3.32 13.27
CA ILE A 59 1.33 -4.21 13.51
C ILE A 59 1.16 -4.48 15.01
N ALA A 60 2.25 -4.63 15.76
CA ALA A 60 2.21 -4.80 17.21
C ALA A 60 1.62 -3.58 17.92
N LEU A 61 1.92 -2.34 17.46
CA LEU A 61 1.28 -1.12 17.97
C LEU A 61 -0.24 -1.17 17.77
N TRP A 62 -0.69 -1.59 16.57
CA TRP A 62 -2.12 -1.71 16.29
C TRP A 62 -2.79 -2.76 17.17
N LEU A 63 -2.16 -3.91 17.38
CA LEU A 63 -2.70 -5.01 18.20
C LEU A 63 -2.71 -4.68 19.70
N ARG A 64 -1.75 -3.87 20.19
CA ARG A 64 -1.79 -3.33 21.56
C ARG A 64 -2.98 -2.39 21.77
N HIS A 65 -3.26 -1.54 20.78
CA HIS A 65 -4.41 -0.64 20.82
C HIS A 65 -5.75 -1.37 20.63
N ARG A 66 -5.81 -2.35 19.72
CA ARG A 66 -6.98 -3.18 19.43
C ARG A 66 -6.63 -4.67 19.44
N PRO A 67 -6.67 -5.33 20.62
CA PRO A 67 -6.44 -6.76 20.71
C PRO A 67 -7.42 -7.56 19.84
N GLY A 68 -6.87 -8.44 19.00
CA GLY A 68 -7.66 -9.27 18.10
C GLY A 68 -8.19 -8.56 16.85
N LEU A 69 -7.58 -7.42 16.48
CA LEU A 69 -7.85 -6.69 15.24
C LEU A 69 -7.87 -7.63 14.03
N ARG A 70 -8.88 -7.47 13.18
CA ARG A 70 -9.08 -8.28 11.98
C ARG A 70 -8.78 -7.49 10.71
N LEU A 71 -8.32 -8.21 9.69
CA LEU A 71 -7.98 -7.65 8.37
C LEU A 71 -9.12 -6.78 7.77
N PRO A 72 -10.41 -7.18 7.82
CA PRO A 72 -11.50 -6.35 7.28
C PRO A 72 -11.72 -5.02 8.03
N GLU A 73 -11.25 -4.91 9.27
CA GLU A 73 -11.34 -3.67 10.04
C GLU A 73 -10.29 -2.66 9.59
N VAL A 74 -9.06 -3.14 9.30
CA VAL A 74 -8.00 -2.33 8.69
C VAL A 74 -8.43 -1.89 7.29
N GLU A 75 -8.93 -2.82 6.48
CA GLU A 75 -9.45 -2.53 5.14
C GLU A 75 -10.49 -1.40 5.18
N ARG A 76 -11.43 -1.44 6.13
CA ARG A 76 -12.46 -0.40 6.28
C ARG A 76 -11.90 0.98 6.58
N GLU A 77 -10.82 1.08 7.36
CA GLU A 77 -10.17 2.37 7.59
C GLU A 77 -9.42 2.84 6.33
N LEU A 78 -8.76 1.93 5.60
CA LEU A 78 -8.10 2.24 4.33
C LEU A 78 -9.07 2.69 3.23
N LEU A 79 -10.32 2.21 3.24
CA LEU A 79 -11.35 2.67 2.30
C LEU A 79 -11.64 4.17 2.39
N ARG A 80 -11.24 4.82 3.49
CA ARG A 80 -11.43 6.26 3.75
C ARG A 80 -10.21 7.10 3.39
N LEU A 81 -9.13 6.47 2.93
CA LEU A 81 -7.95 7.19 2.46
C LEU A 81 -8.34 8.19 1.36
N PRO A 82 -7.93 9.46 1.46
CA PRO A 82 -8.10 10.41 0.37
C PRO A 82 -7.23 9.96 -0.82
N ILE A 83 -7.78 10.07 -2.02
CA ILE A 83 -7.15 9.61 -3.26
C ILE A 83 -6.87 10.82 -4.15
N ASN A 84 -5.69 10.87 -4.75
CA ASN A 84 -5.31 11.95 -5.65
C ASN A 84 -6.21 11.96 -6.90
N PRO A 85 -6.68 13.12 -7.37
CA PRO A 85 -7.56 13.19 -8.52
C PRO A 85 -6.80 12.86 -9.82
N GLY A 86 -7.54 12.40 -10.82
CA GLY A 86 -7.02 12.23 -12.19
C GLY A 86 -6.39 10.88 -12.50
N ILE A 87 -6.30 9.95 -11.53
CA ILE A 87 -5.76 8.58 -11.74
C ILE A 87 -6.42 7.91 -12.94
N GLY A 88 -7.76 7.84 -12.95
CA GLY A 88 -8.48 7.19 -14.04
C GLY A 88 -8.19 7.80 -15.42
N LYS A 89 -8.11 9.14 -15.53
CA LYS A 89 -7.77 9.81 -16.80
C LYS A 89 -6.34 9.48 -17.24
N THR A 90 -5.40 9.47 -16.31
CA THR A 90 -3.98 9.15 -16.57
C THR A 90 -3.82 7.71 -17.01
N VAL A 91 -4.39 6.76 -16.28
CA VAL A 91 -4.32 5.33 -16.59
C VAL A 91 -4.94 5.05 -17.96
N GLN A 92 -6.15 5.58 -18.21
CA GLN A 92 -6.82 5.43 -19.50
C GLN A 92 -5.96 5.96 -20.65
N ALA A 93 -5.42 7.18 -20.53
CA ALA A 93 -4.63 7.80 -21.59
C ALA A 93 -3.32 7.04 -21.90
N LEU A 94 -2.74 6.35 -20.91
CA LEU A 94 -1.59 5.48 -21.10
C LEU A 94 -1.99 4.18 -21.81
N GLN A 95 -3.07 3.55 -21.36
CA GLN A 95 -3.57 2.30 -21.94
C GLN A 95 -4.08 2.46 -23.37
N GLU A 96 -4.70 3.60 -23.72
CA GLU A 96 -5.08 3.94 -25.10
C GLU A 96 -3.86 4.01 -26.04
N LYS A 97 -2.68 4.30 -25.51
CA LYS A 97 -1.40 4.25 -26.24
C LYS A 97 -0.75 2.85 -26.24
N GLY A 98 -1.44 1.86 -25.67
CA GLY A 98 -0.97 0.49 -25.50
C GLY A 98 0.09 0.34 -24.41
N VAL A 99 0.23 1.29 -23.48
CA VAL A 99 1.17 1.22 -22.36
C VAL A 99 0.52 0.48 -21.20
N ARG A 100 1.21 -0.49 -20.62
CA ARG A 100 0.75 -1.18 -19.41
C ARG A 100 0.96 -0.28 -18.19
N THR A 101 0.06 -0.33 -17.23
CA THR A 101 0.13 0.46 -16.00
C THR A 101 0.10 -0.47 -14.79
N VAL A 102 1.05 -0.31 -13.88
CA VAL A 102 1.13 -1.12 -12.65
C VAL A 102 1.36 -0.26 -11.42
N ILE A 103 0.97 -0.76 -10.26
CA ILE A 103 1.29 -0.15 -8.96
C ILE A 103 2.44 -0.94 -8.34
N ILE A 104 3.49 -0.26 -7.86
CA ILE A 104 4.56 -0.86 -7.05
C ILE A 104 4.75 0.03 -5.84
N SER A 105 4.51 -0.49 -4.64
CA SER A 105 4.59 0.34 -3.42
C SER A 105 4.91 -0.45 -2.17
N GLY A 106 5.65 0.14 -1.24
CA GLY A 106 5.85 -0.38 0.12
C GLY A 106 4.60 -0.27 1.01
N GLY A 107 3.55 0.41 0.54
CA GLY A 107 2.27 0.54 1.22
C GLY A 107 1.44 -0.76 1.28
N LEU A 108 0.25 -0.66 1.86
CA LEU A 108 -0.64 -1.79 2.11
C LEU A 108 -1.38 -2.28 0.84
N ASP A 109 -1.26 -3.57 0.55
CA ASP A 109 -1.83 -4.25 -0.61
C ASP A 109 -3.35 -4.15 -0.68
N LEU A 110 -4.03 -4.06 0.46
CA LEU A 110 -5.48 -3.83 0.56
C LEU A 110 -5.93 -2.59 -0.23
N ILE A 111 -5.23 -1.46 -0.10
CA ILE A 111 -5.58 -0.23 -0.83
C ILE A 111 -5.04 -0.27 -2.27
N ALA A 112 -3.85 -0.86 -2.49
CA ALA A 112 -3.30 -1.04 -3.84
C ALA A 112 -4.23 -1.89 -4.73
N ASP A 113 -4.76 -3.00 -4.21
CA ASP A 113 -5.72 -3.87 -4.91
C ASP A 113 -7.01 -3.14 -5.25
N LYS A 114 -7.51 -2.31 -4.33
CA LYS A 114 -8.70 -1.50 -4.59
C LYS A 114 -8.44 -0.52 -5.72
N LEU A 115 -7.36 0.26 -5.64
CA LEU A 115 -7.01 1.25 -6.66
C LEU A 115 -6.77 0.59 -8.02
N ALA A 116 -6.10 -0.56 -8.03
CA ALA A 116 -5.86 -1.33 -9.24
C ALA A 116 -7.18 -1.73 -9.92
N LYS A 117 -8.14 -2.28 -9.16
CA LYS A 117 -9.46 -2.68 -9.66
C LYS A 117 -10.31 -1.47 -10.09
N GLU A 118 -10.32 -0.40 -9.29
CA GLU A 118 -11.16 0.78 -9.50
C GLU A 118 -10.73 1.58 -10.73
N TYR A 119 -9.42 1.74 -10.94
CA TYR A 119 -8.87 2.55 -12.04
C TYR A 119 -8.31 1.72 -13.20
N GLY A 120 -8.45 0.40 -13.15
CA GLY A 120 -8.10 -0.50 -14.24
C GLY A 120 -6.60 -0.66 -14.46
N PHE A 121 -5.78 -0.63 -13.40
CA PHE A 121 -4.37 -0.98 -13.53
C PHE A 121 -4.22 -2.46 -13.90
N ASP A 122 -3.16 -2.78 -14.65
CA ASP A 122 -2.91 -4.14 -15.14
C ASP A 122 -2.43 -5.09 -14.04
N ALA A 123 -1.74 -4.57 -13.00
CA ALA A 123 -1.29 -5.32 -11.83
C ALA A 123 -0.92 -4.37 -10.68
N GLN A 124 -0.79 -4.93 -9.47
CA GLN A 124 -0.15 -4.27 -8.33
C GLN A 124 0.85 -5.21 -7.66
N TRP A 125 1.87 -4.63 -7.02
CA TRP A 125 2.81 -5.34 -6.17
C TRP A 125 3.12 -4.50 -4.92
N SER A 126 2.60 -4.94 -3.77
CA SER A 126 2.68 -4.19 -2.51
C SER A 126 2.80 -5.08 -1.27
N ASN A 127 3.18 -4.47 -0.15
CA ASN A 127 3.33 -5.16 1.13
C ASN A 127 1.96 -5.42 1.78
N GLY A 128 1.86 -6.43 2.64
CA GLY A 128 0.57 -6.87 3.20
C GLY A 128 0.63 -7.22 4.68
N LEU A 129 -0.54 -7.62 5.19
CA LEU A 129 -0.72 -8.05 6.57
C LEU A 129 -1.03 -9.55 6.59
N ALA A 130 -0.28 -10.32 7.38
CA ALA A 130 -0.57 -11.72 7.56
C ALA A 130 -1.73 -11.91 8.56
N ALA A 131 -2.75 -12.65 8.14
CA ALA A 131 -3.92 -12.96 8.94
C ALA A 131 -4.13 -14.47 9.05
N ASP A 132 -4.73 -14.91 10.16
CA ASP A 132 -5.14 -16.30 10.37
C ASP A 132 -6.39 -16.64 9.52
N PRO A 133 -6.84 -17.92 9.49
CA PRO A 133 -8.04 -18.32 8.74
C PRO A 133 -9.34 -17.59 9.14
N ASP A 134 -9.42 -17.07 10.36
CA ASP A 134 -10.54 -16.26 10.85
C ASP A 134 -10.38 -14.76 10.53
N GLY A 135 -9.30 -14.39 9.83
CA GLY A 135 -8.97 -13.04 9.40
C GLY A 135 -8.42 -12.16 10.52
N ARG A 136 -7.98 -12.71 11.66
CA ARG A 136 -7.29 -11.94 12.72
C ARG A 136 -5.84 -11.71 12.32
N LEU A 137 -5.32 -10.51 12.55
CA LEU A 137 -3.92 -10.23 12.27
C LEU A 137 -3.03 -11.08 13.19
N THR A 138 -2.00 -11.67 12.60
CA THR A 138 -1.06 -12.55 13.30
C THR A 138 0.06 -11.80 14.01
N GLY A 139 0.25 -10.52 13.65
CA GLY A 139 1.43 -9.73 14.06
C GLY A 139 2.52 -9.66 13.00
N GLU A 140 2.43 -10.49 11.95
CA GLU A 140 3.43 -10.56 10.88
C GLU A 140 3.01 -9.76 9.64
N GLY A 141 4.01 -9.23 8.95
CA GLY A 141 3.87 -8.61 7.63
C GLY A 141 4.06 -9.61 6.49
N VAL A 142 3.53 -9.28 5.31
CA VAL A 142 3.88 -9.95 4.06
C VAL A 142 4.71 -8.97 3.22
N LEU A 143 6.03 -9.11 3.29
CA LEU A 143 6.97 -8.27 2.54
C LEU A 143 7.07 -8.73 1.08
N ARG A 144 6.91 -7.79 0.16
CA ARG A 144 6.99 -8.00 -1.30
C ARG A 144 7.77 -6.89 -2.02
N VAL A 145 7.89 -5.71 -1.42
CA VAL A 145 8.61 -4.53 -1.90
C VAL A 145 9.50 -4.02 -0.76
N GLU A 146 10.79 -3.87 -1.07
CA GLU A 146 11.87 -3.29 -0.24
C GLU A 146 12.34 -1.96 -0.85
#